data_AF-A0A5N7AL42-F1
#
_entry.id   AF-A0A5N7AL42-F1
#
_cell.length_a   1.000
_cell.length_b   1.000
_cell.length_c   1.000
_cell.angle_alpha   90.00
_cell.angle_beta   90.00
_cell.angle_gamma   90.00
#
_symmetry.space_group_name_H-M   'P 1'
#
loop_
_entity.id
_entity.type
_entity.pdbx_description
1 polymer ?
#
loop_
_entity_poly.entity_id
_entity_poly.type
_entity_poly.pdbx_seq_one_letter_code
_entity_poly.pdbx_strand_id
1 'polypeptide(L)'
;MTATSASPAGGSFKDMRKSFLIALGISFALLQLLFLGNMCYLYGTQYRDSTRFHRLKMLYVDYDGDVVGQSVVDAYGILRNDEFPSLIQSPASEYPTPKDVKAAVCKGDYWGAVYAHPGASSNLSAALATGNGNRTSLTYIWNGARYPAFSQSAIYSSIMSLVQVTKSAYYSRNASNVLATAPLSKNPASLQAFLDPIQATEINIKVTEQGGRVLYNTVSMVMPIIQQFFFMMALNGISAQFHLYTKLGPKRNGLLRMCVSLAYTFIGSLCMAGYIWAYRESWDVNSNQFVLSWMSVWLYMHINFLIVDILTAFIPMQFLPFCILTWAIINVASTISPFELSPGFYRWGYALPAHELYQVLVQIWSDGCEDQLYRALPIMFSWWIACLAIVPFAMTHRCKAAVAAEQAASNLSFENKTTVSLPENTDRDATLHSRQSSTREIVPQGRRQTAESIRLEHVAYGPSYPTPGVRGDEP
;
A
#
# COMPACT_ATOMS: atom_id res chain seq x y z
N MET A 1 44.49 -59.49 -17.88
CA MET A 1 43.71 -59.28 -16.64
C MET A 1 43.66 -57.78 -16.38
N THR A 2 42.62 -57.12 -16.86
CA THR A 2 42.42 -55.68 -16.73
C THR A 2 41.16 -55.46 -15.91
N ALA A 3 41.35 -55.13 -14.63
CA ALA A 3 40.29 -54.76 -13.71
C ALA A 3 39.79 -53.36 -14.07
N THR A 4 38.57 -53.27 -14.60
CA THR A 4 37.84 -52.02 -14.73
C THR A 4 37.25 -51.65 -13.37
N SER A 5 37.68 -50.49 -12.87
CA SER A 5 37.16 -49.84 -11.69
C SER A 5 35.68 -49.47 -11.87
N ALA A 6 34.83 -50.02 -11.01
CA ALA A 6 33.44 -49.62 -10.90
C ALA A 6 33.33 -48.21 -10.31
N SER A 7 32.77 -47.28 -11.07
CA SER A 7 32.35 -45.95 -10.62
C SER A 7 31.10 -46.06 -9.74
N PRO A 8 31.00 -45.37 -8.59
CA PRO A 8 29.83 -45.46 -7.73
C PRO A 8 28.65 -44.65 -8.26
N ALA A 9 27.55 -45.35 -8.52
CA ALA A 9 26.16 -44.87 -8.46
C ALA A 9 25.83 -43.51 -9.11
N GLY A 10 25.78 -43.48 -10.45
CA GLY A 10 25.05 -42.45 -11.19
C GLY A 10 23.56 -42.80 -11.25
N GLY A 11 22.69 -42.05 -10.58
CA GLY A 11 21.25 -42.13 -10.81
C GLY A 11 20.94 -41.92 -12.29
N SER A 12 20.04 -42.74 -12.85
CA SER A 12 19.72 -42.73 -14.28
C SER A 12 19.30 -41.32 -14.71
N PHE A 13 19.93 -40.77 -15.74
CA PHE A 13 19.63 -39.44 -16.30
C PHE A 13 18.12 -39.22 -16.57
N LYS A 14 17.38 -40.31 -16.80
CA LYS A 14 15.92 -40.34 -16.96
C LYS A 14 15.15 -39.98 -15.68
N ASP A 15 15.63 -40.42 -14.51
CA ASP A 15 15.02 -40.13 -13.21
C ASP A 15 15.27 -38.69 -12.78
N MET A 16 16.46 -38.16 -13.10
CA MET A 16 16.79 -36.74 -12.94
C MET A 16 15.91 -35.86 -13.84
N ARG A 17 15.71 -36.22 -15.11
CA ARG A 17 14.82 -35.49 -16.03
C ARG A 17 13.36 -35.51 -15.56
N LYS A 18 12.88 -36.66 -15.08
CA LYS A 18 11.52 -36.80 -14.54
C LYS A 18 11.33 -35.92 -13.29
N SER A 19 12.27 -35.98 -12.35
CA SER A 19 12.21 -35.17 -11.12
C SER A 19 12.29 -33.67 -11.40
N PHE A 20 13.16 -33.27 -12.33
CA PHE A 20 13.25 -31.88 -12.79
C PHE A 20 11.94 -31.39 -13.40
N LEU A 21 11.34 -32.15 -14.34
CA LEU A 21 10.08 -31.79 -14.96
C LEU A 21 8.91 -31.72 -13.96
N ILE A 22 8.89 -32.61 -12.97
CA ILE A 22 7.89 -32.56 -11.88
C ILE A 22 8.08 -31.29 -11.03
N ALA A 23 9.31 -31.01 -10.58
CA ALA A 23 9.60 -29.83 -9.77
C ALA A 23 9.29 -28.52 -10.52
N LEU A 24 9.64 -28.46 -11.81
CA LEU A 24 9.31 -27.35 -12.69
C LEU A 24 7.80 -27.21 -12.86
N GLY A 25 7.09 -28.31 -13.11
CA GLY A 25 5.64 -28.33 -13.26
C GLY A 25 4.89 -27.87 -12.01
N ILE A 26 5.33 -28.32 -10.83
CA ILE A 26 4.78 -27.87 -9.53
C ILE A 26 5.04 -26.37 -9.33
N SER A 27 6.26 -25.91 -9.56
CA SER A 27 6.61 -24.49 -9.39
C SER A 27 5.82 -23.60 -10.36
N PHE A 28 5.66 -24.05 -11.61
CA PHE A 28 4.82 -23.40 -12.62
C PHE A 28 3.37 -23.27 -12.15
N ALA A 29 2.76 -24.38 -11.73
CA ALA A 29 1.37 -24.39 -11.26
C ALA A 29 1.18 -23.50 -10.02
N LEU A 30 2.09 -23.57 -9.04
CA LEU A 30 2.04 -22.76 -7.82
C LEU A 30 2.11 -21.26 -8.13
N LEU A 31 3.02 -20.84 -9.02
CA LEU A 31 3.13 -19.43 -9.41
C LEU A 31 1.89 -18.97 -10.16
N GLN A 32 1.35 -19.77 -11.09
CA GLN A 32 0.12 -19.40 -11.80
C GLN A 32 -1.07 -19.25 -10.85
N LEU A 33 -1.24 -20.17 -9.91
CA LEU A 33 -2.29 -20.10 -8.90
C LEU A 33 -2.11 -18.91 -7.94
N LEU A 34 -0.87 -18.58 -7.58
CA LEU A 34 -0.56 -17.41 -6.75
C LEU A 34 -0.97 -16.11 -7.45
N PHE A 35 -0.54 -15.91 -8.69
CA PHE A 35 -0.87 -14.71 -9.45
C PHE A 35 -2.37 -14.63 -9.72
N LEU A 36 -3.00 -15.75 -10.06
CA LEU A 36 -4.45 -15.83 -10.23
C LEU A 36 -5.17 -15.45 -8.94
N GLY A 37 -4.83 -16.04 -7.80
CA GLY A 37 -5.47 -15.74 -6.51
C GLY A 37 -5.31 -14.28 -6.10
N ASN A 38 -4.10 -13.73 -6.23
CA ASN A 38 -3.83 -12.32 -5.92
C ASN A 38 -4.57 -11.36 -6.83
N MET A 39 -4.61 -11.64 -8.14
CA MET A 39 -5.36 -10.81 -9.08
C MET A 39 -6.87 -10.96 -8.88
N CYS A 40 -7.39 -12.15 -8.63
CA CYS A 40 -8.79 -12.35 -8.26
C CYS A 40 -9.16 -11.55 -7.00
N TYR A 41 -8.29 -11.53 -5.98
CA TYR A 41 -8.48 -10.70 -4.79
C TYR A 41 -8.52 -9.22 -5.14
N LEU A 42 -7.52 -8.73 -5.89
CA LEU A 42 -7.41 -7.33 -6.28
C LEU A 42 -8.63 -6.85 -7.10
N TYR A 43 -9.00 -7.59 -8.15
CA TYR A 43 -10.18 -7.26 -8.97
C TYR A 43 -11.49 -7.47 -8.20
N GLY A 44 -11.53 -8.44 -7.28
CA GLY A 44 -12.67 -8.70 -6.42
C GLY A 44 -13.01 -7.52 -5.50
N THR A 45 -12.01 -6.75 -5.05
CA THR A 45 -12.25 -5.53 -4.26
C THR A 45 -13.04 -4.47 -5.02
N GLN A 46 -12.93 -4.44 -6.36
CA GLN A 46 -13.53 -3.43 -7.24
C GLN A 46 -14.76 -3.95 -8.02
N TYR A 47 -15.14 -5.20 -7.79
CA TYR A 47 -16.10 -5.88 -8.63
C TYR A 47 -17.50 -5.28 -8.51
N ARG A 48 -17.98 -4.60 -9.57
CA ARG A 48 -19.27 -3.88 -9.62
C ARG A 48 -19.35 -2.68 -8.66
N ASP A 49 -18.26 -1.94 -8.48
CA ASP A 49 -18.26 -0.75 -7.62
C ASP A 49 -19.28 0.31 -8.06
N SER A 50 -19.51 0.48 -9.37
CA SER A 50 -20.51 1.41 -9.91
C SER A 50 -21.91 1.18 -9.35
N THR A 51 -22.34 -0.07 -9.22
CA THR A 51 -23.67 -0.45 -8.68
C THR A 51 -23.84 -0.16 -7.19
N ARG A 52 -22.80 0.32 -6.51
CA ARG A 52 -22.80 0.59 -5.07
C ARG A 52 -22.53 2.06 -4.77
N PHE A 53 -22.60 2.94 -5.77
CA PHE A 53 -22.42 4.38 -5.58
C PHE A 53 -23.46 4.95 -4.62
N HIS A 54 -24.66 4.37 -4.54
CA HIS A 54 -25.67 4.73 -3.52
C HIS A 54 -25.16 4.66 -2.07
N ARG A 55 -24.07 3.93 -1.77
CA ARG A 55 -23.45 3.89 -0.43
C ARG A 55 -22.62 5.13 -0.11
N LEU A 56 -22.22 5.89 -1.13
CA LEU A 56 -21.60 7.20 -0.96
C LEU A 56 -22.71 8.19 -0.62
N LYS A 57 -22.55 8.89 0.51
CA LYS A 57 -23.54 9.85 1.00
C LYS A 57 -23.13 11.27 0.59
N MET A 58 -24.05 12.01 -0.01
CA MET A 58 -23.93 13.44 -0.25
C MET A 58 -24.95 14.19 0.59
N LEU A 59 -24.55 15.30 1.20
CA LEU A 59 -25.45 16.13 1.99
C LEU A 59 -26.17 17.14 1.09
N TYR A 60 -27.48 17.31 1.29
CA TYR A 60 -28.23 18.42 0.69
C TYR A 60 -28.88 19.28 1.76
N VAL A 61 -28.65 20.59 1.69
CA VAL A 61 -29.27 21.58 2.59
C VAL A 61 -29.94 22.65 1.75
N ASP A 62 -31.23 22.87 1.99
CA ASP A 62 -32.00 23.90 1.32
C ASP A 62 -32.17 25.12 2.24
N TYR A 63 -31.44 26.21 1.95
CA TYR A 63 -31.63 27.50 2.63
C TYR A 63 -32.61 28.43 1.89
N ASP A 64 -33.05 28.04 0.68
CA ASP A 64 -33.98 28.82 -0.13
C ASP A 64 -35.43 28.50 0.24
N GLY A 65 -35.76 27.20 0.35
CA GLY A 65 -37.09 26.71 0.71
C GLY A 65 -38.16 26.87 -0.37
N ASP A 66 -37.75 27.20 -1.60
CA ASP A 66 -38.63 27.56 -2.72
C ASP A 66 -38.25 26.81 -4.02
N VAL A 67 -38.69 27.28 -5.19
CA VAL A 67 -38.63 26.57 -6.49
C VAL A 67 -37.24 26.01 -6.83
N VAL A 68 -36.14 26.75 -6.57
CA VAL A 68 -34.78 26.27 -6.81
C VAL A 68 -34.47 25.07 -5.94
N GLY A 69 -34.78 25.13 -4.64
CA GLY A 69 -34.59 24.02 -3.72
C GLY A 69 -35.42 22.78 -4.09
N GLN A 70 -36.70 22.99 -4.42
CA GLN A 70 -37.59 21.92 -4.89
C GLN A 70 -37.11 21.27 -6.19
N SER A 71 -36.54 22.05 -7.11
CA SER A 71 -35.99 21.54 -8.37
C SER A 71 -34.81 20.60 -8.15
N VAL A 72 -34.00 20.81 -7.10
CA VAL A 72 -32.89 19.90 -6.74
C VAL A 72 -33.45 18.56 -6.23
N VAL A 73 -34.50 18.61 -5.41
CA VAL A 73 -35.15 17.41 -4.87
C VAL A 73 -35.77 16.57 -5.99
N ASP A 74 -36.44 17.19 -6.96
CA ASP A 74 -36.97 16.46 -8.13
C ASP A 74 -35.86 15.89 -9.01
N ALA A 75 -34.79 16.66 -9.22
CA ALA A 75 -33.65 16.20 -9.99
C ALA A 75 -33.02 14.96 -9.37
N TYR A 76 -32.91 14.93 -8.04
CA TYR A 76 -32.52 13.73 -7.32
C TYR A 76 -33.54 12.60 -7.50
N GLY A 77 -34.84 12.88 -7.46
CA GLY A 77 -35.89 11.90 -7.75
C GLY A 77 -35.76 11.22 -9.12
N ILE A 78 -35.30 11.96 -10.13
CA ILE A 78 -35.03 11.45 -11.49
C ILE A 78 -33.73 10.64 -11.55
N LEU A 79 -32.68 11.12 -10.87
CA LEU A 79 -31.34 10.52 -10.90
C LEU A 79 -31.15 9.34 -9.94
N ARG A 80 -32.05 9.18 -8.97
CA ARG A 80 -31.94 8.17 -7.92
C ARG A 80 -31.93 6.76 -8.50
N ASN A 81 -30.76 6.14 -8.48
CA ASN A 81 -30.54 4.73 -8.83
C ASN A 81 -29.38 4.17 -7.98
N ASP A 82 -29.08 2.89 -8.15
CA ASP A 82 -27.98 2.22 -7.43
C ASP A 82 -26.58 2.76 -7.81
N GLU A 83 -26.49 3.41 -8.97
CA GLU A 83 -25.28 3.99 -9.57
C GLU A 83 -25.07 5.48 -9.24
N PHE A 84 -25.96 6.07 -8.43
CA PHE A 84 -25.88 7.48 -8.04
C PHE A 84 -25.70 7.60 -6.52
N PRO A 85 -24.81 8.49 -6.03
CA PRO A 85 -24.65 8.70 -4.59
C PRO A 85 -25.96 9.11 -3.88
N SER A 86 -26.19 8.59 -2.69
CA SER A 86 -27.39 8.92 -1.92
C SER A 86 -27.35 10.37 -1.46
N LEU A 87 -28.30 11.19 -1.94
CA LEU A 87 -28.47 12.57 -1.50
C LEU A 87 -29.34 12.59 -0.24
N ILE A 88 -28.73 12.95 0.90
CA ILE A 88 -29.37 13.02 2.20
C ILE A 88 -29.78 14.47 2.45
N GLN A 89 -31.08 14.74 2.36
CA GLN A 89 -31.62 16.04 2.71
C GLN A 89 -31.63 16.20 4.23
N SER A 90 -31.01 17.29 4.72
CA SER A 90 -31.00 17.66 6.13
C SER A 90 -31.57 19.07 6.31
N PRO A 91 -32.25 19.35 7.43
CA PRO A 91 -32.84 20.65 7.66
C PRO A 91 -31.76 21.72 7.88
N ALA A 92 -32.02 22.94 7.43
CA ALA A 92 -31.13 24.09 7.67
C ALA A 92 -30.93 24.41 9.17
N SER A 93 -31.77 23.88 10.07
CA SER A 93 -31.56 24.01 11.52
C SER A 93 -30.38 23.19 12.04
N GLU A 94 -30.05 22.06 11.40
CA GLU A 94 -28.92 21.20 11.77
C GLU A 94 -27.60 21.73 11.20
N TYR A 95 -27.67 22.40 10.05
CA TYR A 95 -26.56 23.10 9.42
C TYR A 95 -26.95 24.57 9.17
N PRO A 96 -26.87 25.46 10.17
CA PRO A 96 -27.30 26.85 10.03
C PRO A 96 -26.42 27.67 9.09
N THR A 97 -25.14 27.32 8.97
CA THR A 97 -24.19 28.06 8.13
C THR A 97 -23.56 27.18 7.05
N PRO A 98 -23.16 27.76 5.90
CA PRO A 98 -22.37 27.05 4.89
C PRO A 98 -21.05 26.48 5.41
N LYS A 99 -20.52 27.04 6.51
CA LYS A 99 -19.32 26.52 7.18
C LYS A 99 -19.59 25.18 7.85
N ASP A 100 -20.79 24.98 8.40
CA ASP A 100 -21.18 23.71 9.04
C ASP A 100 -21.35 22.61 7.97
N VAL A 101 -21.89 22.97 6.79
CA VAL A 101 -21.94 22.07 5.63
C VAL A 101 -20.52 21.69 5.17
N LYS A 102 -19.61 22.66 5.07
CA LYS A 102 -18.20 22.40 4.76
C LYS A 102 -17.54 21.53 5.82
N ALA A 103 -17.82 21.76 7.10
CA ALA A 103 -17.28 20.99 8.21
C ALA A 103 -17.77 19.54 8.19
N ALA A 104 -19.03 19.28 7.82
CA ALA A 104 -19.57 17.93 7.68
C ALA A 104 -18.87 17.12 6.58
N VAL A 105 -18.62 17.73 5.42
CA VAL A 105 -17.83 17.12 4.34
C VAL A 105 -16.37 16.95 4.77
N CYS A 106 -15.81 17.97 5.42
CA CYS A 106 -14.45 17.95 5.94
C CYS A 106 -14.25 16.89 7.02
N LYS A 107 -15.25 16.56 7.84
CA LYS A 107 -15.13 15.50 8.85
C LYS A 107 -15.06 14.09 8.24
N GLY A 108 -15.62 13.92 7.04
CA GLY A 108 -15.66 12.65 6.32
C GLY A 108 -17.01 11.91 6.40
N ASP A 109 -18.01 12.48 7.09
CA ASP A 109 -19.37 11.93 7.23
C ASP A 109 -20.10 11.87 5.87
N TYR A 110 -19.76 12.81 4.97
CA TYR A 110 -20.28 12.92 3.62
C TYR A 110 -19.13 13.09 2.62
N TRP A 111 -19.27 12.47 1.45
CA TRP A 111 -18.29 12.57 0.36
C TRP A 111 -18.35 13.92 -0.38
N GLY A 112 -19.51 14.57 -0.32
CA GLY A 112 -19.74 15.90 -0.85
C GLY A 112 -21.04 16.48 -0.31
N ALA A 113 -21.28 17.75 -0.60
CA ALA A 113 -22.51 18.43 -0.25
C ALA A 113 -22.95 19.36 -1.37
N VAL A 114 -24.25 19.60 -1.45
CA VAL A 114 -24.85 20.65 -2.28
C VAL A 114 -25.77 21.47 -1.38
N TYR A 115 -25.75 22.78 -1.50
CA TYR A 115 -26.73 23.61 -0.82
C TYR A 115 -27.25 24.71 -1.73
N ALA A 116 -28.53 25.07 -1.55
CA ALA A 116 -29.16 26.20 -2.22
C ALA A 116 -28.97 27.47 -1.40
N HIS A 117 -28.59 28.58 -2.02
CA HIS A 117 -28.40 29.86 -1.31
C HIS A 117 -29.72 30.43 -0.80
N PRO A 118 -29.71 31.17 0.32
CA PRO A 118 -30.92 31.83 0.81
C PRO A 118 -31.43 32.86 -0.21
N GLY A 119 -32.72 32.78 -0.54
CA GLY A 119 -33.35 33.65 -1.53
C GLY A 119 -32.88 33.41 -2.97
N ALA A 120 -32.28 32.27 -3.28
CA ALA A 120 -31.91 31.88 -4.64
C ALA A 120 -33.10 31.97 -5.61
N SER A 121 -34.29 31.52 -5.22
CA SER A 121 -35.49 31.63 -6.06
C SER A 121 -35.89 33.08 -6.29
N SER A 122 -35.81 33.92 -5.25
CA SER A 122 -36.12 35.35 -5.36
C SER A 122 -35.13 36.08 -6.28
N ASN A 123 -33.83 35.80 -6.14
CA ASN A 123 -32.78 36.37 -6.99
C ASN A 123 -32.91 35.93 -8.45
N LEU A 124 -33.28 34.67 -8.67
CA LEU A 124 -33.56 34.15 -10.01
C LEU A 124 -34.80 34.81 -10.62
N SER A 125 -35.88 35.00 -9.85
CA SER A 125 -37.07 35.69 -10.33
C SER A 125 -36.77 37.16 -10.71
N ALA A 126 -35.92 37.85 -9.94
CA ALA A 126 -35.47 39.20 -10.25
C ALA A 126 -34.58 39.23 -11.50
N ALA A 127 -33.69 38.26 -11.67
CA ALA A 127 -32.88 38.11 -12.88
C ALA A 127 -33.74 37.88 -14.13
N LEU A 128 -34.81 37.08 -14.02
CA LEU A 128 -35.75 36.84 -15.12
C LEU A 128 -36.60 38.07 -15.43
N ALA A 129 -37.10 38.78 -14.42
CA ALA A 129 -37.98 39.94 -14.60
C ALA A 129 -37.23 41.19 -15.08
N THR A 130 -36.04 41.48 -14.53
CA THR A 130 -35.34 42.75 -14.73
C THR A 130 -33.97 42.61 -15.38
N GLY A 131 -33.43 41.39 -15.49
CA GLY A 131 -32.05 41.15 -15.91
C GLY A 131 -31.03 41.38 -14.79
N ASN A 132 -31.45 41.91 -13.64
CA ASN A 132 -30.60 42.21 -12.48
C ASN A 132 -30.92 41.23 -11.35
N GLY A 133 -30.07 40.22 -11.17
CA GLY A 133 -30.17 39.25 -10.08
C GLY A 133 -29.02 38.25 -10.12
N ASN A 134 -28.57 37.81 -8.95
CA ASN A 134 -27.51 36.80 -8.87
C ASN A 134 -28.07 35.43 -9.26
N ARG A 135 -27.43 34.78 -10.24
CA ARG A 135 -27.82 33.44 -10.74
C ARG A 135 -27.10 32.31 -10.03
N THR A 136 -26.08 32.62 -9.22
CA THR A 136 -25.38 31.66 -8.34
C THR A 136 -26.34 31.18 -7.25
N SER A 137 -27.09 30.15 -7.60
CA SER A 137 -28.20 29.63 -6.80
C SER A 137 -27.77 28.43 -5.97
N LEU A 138 -26.79 27.66 -6.46
CA LEU A 138 -26.28 26.47 -5.80
C LEU A 138 -24.79 26.63 -5.47
N THR A 139 -24.35 25.92 -4.44
CA THR A 139 -22.93 25.70 -4.19
C THR A 139 -22.73 24.26 -3.79
N TYR A 140 -21.66 23.66 -4.29
CA TYR A 140 -21.31 22.29 -4.00
C TYR A 140 -19.90 22.20 -3.42
N ILE A 141 -19.75 21.29 -2.46
CA ILE A 141 -18.55 21.08 -1.68
C ILE A 141 -18.10 19.64 -1.86
N TRP A 142 -16.82 19.41 -2.11
CA TRP A 142 -16.23 18.06 -2.16
C TRP A 142 -14.74 18.12 -1.85
N ASN A 143 -14.12 16.96 -1.61
CA ASN A 143 -12.69 16.86 -1.32
C ASN A 143 -11.94 16.14 -2.45
N GLY A 144 -11.15 16.88 -3.23
CA GLY A 144 -10.34 16.31 -4.31
C GLY A 144 -9.16 15.44 -3.86
N ALA A 145 -8.72 15.57 -2.60
CA ALA A 145 -7.60 14.78 -2.07
C ALA A 145 -8.01 13.36 -1.61
N ARG A 146 -9.27 13.17 -1.19
CA ARG A 146 -9.81 11.85 -0.76
C ARG A 146 -10.03 10.99 -2.00
N TYR A 147 -9.29 9.89 -2.15
CA TYR A 147 -9.40 8.96 -3.30
C TYR A 147 -9.60 9.67 -4.65
N PRO A 148 -8.59 10.36 -5.21
CA PRO A 148 -8.76 11.32 -6.29
C PRO A 148 -9.55 10.80 -7.50
N ALA A 149 -9.34 9.54 -7.91
CA ALA A 149 -10.07 8.93 -9.01
C ALA A 149 -11.57 8.74 -8.72
N PHE A 150 -11.92 8.33 -7.50
CA PHE A 150 -13.31 8.11 -7.08
C PHE A 150 -14.03 9.43 -6.79
N SER A 151 -13.39 10.37 -6.11
CA SER A 151 -13.99 11.69 -5.88
C SER A 151 -14.28 12.42 -7.19
N GLN A 152 -13.41 12.31 -8.20
CA GLN A 152 -13.68 12.89 -9.51
C GLN A 152 -14.81 12.17 -10.26
N SER A 153 -14.77 10.84 -10.32
CA SER A 153 -15.70 10.05 -11.15
C SER A 153 -17.07 9.85 -10.50
N ALA A 154 -17.13 9.59 -9.19
CA ALA A 154 -18.36 9.23 -8.49
C ALA A 154 -19.02 10.41 -7.76
N ILE A 155 -18.28 11.45 -7.37
CA ILE A 155 -18.83 12.60 -6.63
C ILE A 155 -18.97 13.81 -7.55
N TYR A 156 -17.86 14.33 -8.08
CA TYR A 156 -17.88 15.53 -8.92
C TYR A 156 -18.79 15.34 -10.15
N SER A 157 -18.65 14.22 -10.87
CA SER A 157 -19.47 13.95 -12.06
C SER A 157 -20.96 13.79 -11.73
N SER A 158 -21.28 13.19 -10.57
CA SER A 158 -22.66 13.05 -10.08
C SER A 158 -23.26 14.39 -9.65
N ILE A 159 -22.49 15.27 -9.00
CA ILE A 159 -22.93 16.64 -8.68
C ILE A 159 -23.17 17.44 -9.96
N MET A 160 -22.29 17.33 -10.96
CA MET A 160 -22.50 17.99 -12.25
C MET A 160 -23.79 17.50 -12.93
N SER A 161 -24.03 16.18 -12.93
CA SER A 161 -25.28 15.62 -13.41
C SER A 161 -26.50 16.16 -12.65
N LEU A 162 -26.43 16.22 -11.31
CA LEU A 162 -27.48 16.78 -10.46
C LEU A 162 -27.80 18.23 -10.81
N VAL A 163 -26.78 19.09 -10.97
CA VAL A 163 -26.95 20.50 -11.35
C VAL A 163 -27.62 20.62 -12.73
N GLN A 164 -27.22 19.79 -13.70
CA GLN A 164 -27.84 19.82 -15.04
C GLN A 164 -29.30 19.35 -15.01
N VAL A 165 -29.62 18.26 -14.31
CA VAL A 165 -30.99 17.79 -14.18
C VAL A 165 -31.84 18.76 -13.35
N THR A 166 -31.25 19.47 -12.38
CA THR A 166 -31.93 20.54 -11.63
C THR A 166 -32.42 21.65 -12.56
N LYS A 167 -31.62 22.06 -13.56
CA LYS A 167 -32.06 23.03 -14.58
C LYS A 167 -33.26 22.50 -15.37
N SER A 168 -33.21 21.22 -15.76
CA SER A 168 -34.31 20.57 -16.48
C SER A 168 -35.59 20.50 -15.64
N ALA A 169 -35.47 20.12 -14.36
CA ALA A 169 -36.58 20.08 -13.41
C ALA A 169 -37.19 21.48 -13.19
N TYR A 170 -36.35 22.51 -13.08
CA TYR A 170 -36.80 23.90 -13.00
C TYR A 170 -37.61 24.30 -14.23
N TYR A 171 -37.14 23.98 -15.44
CA TYR A 171 -37.91 24.27 -16.65
C TYR A 171 -39.25 23.54 -16.67
N SER A 172 -39.26 22.27 -16.28
CA SER A 172 -40.51 21.50 -16.19
C SER A 172 -41.53 22.12 -15.22
N ARG A 173 -41.07 22.80 -14.16
CA ARG A 173 -41.94 23.47 -13.19
C ARG A 173 -42.39 24.86 -13.63
N ASN A 174 -41.47 25.68 -14.13
CA ASN A 174 -41.67 27.14 -14.17
C ASN A 174 -41.48 27.75 -15.57
N ALA A 175 -41.00 27.00 -16.58
CA ALA A 175 -40.73 27.57 -17.89
C ALA A 175 -41.96 28.20 -18.55
N SER A 176 -43.13 27.55 -18.48
CA SER A 176 -44.37 28.06 -19.08
C SER A 176 -44.81 29.38 -18.46
N ASN A 177 -44.65 29.54 -17.14
CA ASN A 177 -44.99 30.77 -16.45
C ASN A 177 -43.99 31.88 -16.81
N VAL A 178 -42.69 31.58 -16.77
CA VAL A 178 -41.62 32.54 -17.12
C VAL A 178 -41.73 33.00 -18.57
N LEU A 179 -42.07 32.12 -19.52
CA LEU A 179 -42.26 32.50 -20.92
C LEU A 179 -43.45 33.45 -21.13
N ALA A 180 -44.48 33.35 -20.29
CA ALA A 180 -45.66 34.21 -20.35
C ALA A 180 -45.45 35.57 -19.67
N THR A 181 -44.64 35.63 -18.61
CA THR A 181 -44.54 36.80 -17.71
C THR A 181 -43.23 37.59 -17.84
N ALA A 182 -42.12 36.97 -18.25
CA ALA A 182 -40.82 37.64 -18.33
C ALA A 182 -40.60 38.39 -19.67
N PRO A 183 -39.92 39.55 -19.67
CA PRO A 183 -39.66 40.35 -20.86
C PRO A 183 -38.50 39.80 -21.72
N LEU A 184 -38.52 38.51 -22.06
CA LEU A 184 -37.42 37.80 -22.72
C LEU A 184 -37.05 38.37 -24.09
N SER A 185 -38.02 38.91 -24.83
CA SER A 185 -37.81 39.53 -26.15
C SER A 185 -37.33 40.97 -26.09
N LYS A 186 -37.47 41.64 -24.92
CA LYS A 186 -37.16 43.06 -24.75
C LYS A 186 -35.88 43.30 -23.96
N ASN A 187 -35.46 42.33 -23.14
CA ASN A 187 -34.28 42.44 -22.31
C ASN A 187 -33.32 41.25 -22.55
N PRO A 188 -32.16 41.47 -23.21
CA PRO A 188 -31.17 40.42 -23.44
C PRO A 188 -30.66 39.76 -22.14
N ALA A 189 -30.59 40.50 -21.02
CA ALA A 189 -30.15 39.94 -19.75
C ALA A 189 -31.18 38.97 -19.15
N SER A 190 -32.48 39.26 -19.28
CA SER A 190 -33.56 38.33 -18.92
C SER A 190 -33.52 37.06 -19.77
N LEU A 191 -33.21 37.18 -21.07
CA LEU A 191 -33.02 36.02 -21.96
C LEU A 191 -31.83 35.16 -21.53
N GLN A 192 -30.70 35.77 -21.16
CA GLN A 192 -29.53 35.04 -20.65
C GLN A 192 -29.83 34.33 -19.32
N ALA A 193 -30.59 34.97 -18.42
CA ALA A 193 -31.05 34.34 -17.19
C ALA A 193 -32.02 33.19 -17.45
N PHE A 194 -32.83 33.27 -18.50
CA PHE A 194 -33.71 32.17 -18.91
C PHE A 194 -32.94 30.99 -19.50
N LEU A 195 -31.91 31.22 -20.32
CA LEU A 195 -31.12 30.14 -20.95
C LEU A 195 -30.22 29.39 -19.95
N ASP A 196 -29.77 30.08 -18.90
CA ASP A 196 -28.95 29.50 -17.83
C ASP A 196 -29.46 29.99 -16.45
N PRO A 197 -30.55 29.37 -15.92
CA PRO A 197 -31.26 29.88 -14.75
C PRO A 197 -30.56 29.55 -13.44
N ILE A 198 -29.89 28.41 -13.34
CA ILE A 198 -29.30 27.91 -12.08
C ILE A 198 -27.81 27.72 -12.27
N GLN A 199 -27.01 28.62 -11.70
CA GLN A 199 -25.56 28.47 -11.68
C GLN A 199 -25.11 27.88 -10.35
N ALA A 200 -24.10 27.01 -10.42
CA ALA A 200 -23.50 26.35 -9.27
C ALA A 200 -22.05 26.79 -9.12
N THR A 201 -21.64 27.10 -7.89
CA THR A 201 -20.23 27.41 -7.55
C THR A 201 -19.57 26.24 -6.86
N GLU A 202 -18.31 26.01 -7.19
CA GLU A 202 -17.49 24.94 -6.61
C GLU A 202 -16.76 25.41 -5.36
N ILE A 203 -16.77 24.55 -4.32
CA ILE A 203 -15.85 24.63 -3.20
C ILE A 203 -15.13 23.27 -3.10
N ASN A 204 -13.96 23.17 -3.69
CA ASN A 204 -13.09 22.03 -3.48
C ASN A 204 -12.25 22.26 -2.21
N ILE A 205 -12.36 21.37 -1.22
CA ILE A 205 -11.62 21.46 0.05
C ILE A 205 -10.12 21.47 -0.21
N LYS A 206 -9.65 20.60 -1.10
CA LYS A 206 -8.25 20.53 -1.51
C LYS A 206 -8.13 20.21 -2.99
N VAL A 207 -7.86 21.26 -3.77
CA VAL A 207 -7.63 21.13 -5.22
C VAL A 207 -6.40 20.25 -5.44
N THR A 208 -6.60 19.12 -6.12
CA THR A 208 -5.60 18.06 -6.31
C THR A 208 -5.60 17.67 -7.78
N GLU A 209 -4.88 18.44 -8.60
CA GLU A 209 -4.86 18.31 -10.08
C GLU A 209 -3.59 17.66 -10.62
N GLN A 210 -2.59 17.47 -9.77
CA GLN A 210 -1.28 16.94 -10.17
C GLN A 210 -1.38 15.55 -10.79
N GLY A 211 -0.60 15.31 -11.86
CA GLY A 211 -0.66 14.05 -12.60
C GLY A 211 -0.33 12.82 -11.73
N GLY A 212 0.59 12.99 -10.77
CA GLY A 212 1.04 11.93 -9.85
C GLY A 212 -0.02 11.44 -8.85
N ARG A 213 -1.15 12.13 -8.69
CA ARG A 213 -2.17 11.82 -7.66
C ARG A 213 -2.73 10.39 -7.74
N VAL A 214 -2.75 9.80 -8.93
CA VAL A 214 -3.21 8.41 -9.17
C VAL A 214 -2.25 7.36 -8.60
N LEU A 215 -1.00 7.73 -8.32
CA LEU A 215 0.02 6.83 -7.80
C LEU A 215 -0.01 6.75 -6.27
N TYR A 216 -0.51 7.78 -5.60
CA TYR A 216 -0.41 7.95 -4.14
C TYR A 216 -1.11 6.83 -3.37
N ASN A 217 -2.27 6.37 -3.85
CA ASN A 217 -3.04 5.28 -3.23
C ASN A 217 -2.82 3.93 -3.91
N THR A 218 -1.90 3.85 -4.89
CA THR A 218 -1.62 2.64 -5.66
C THR A 218 -0.15 2.22 -5.51
N VAL A 219 0.70 2.53 -6.49
CA VAL A 219 2.11 2.12 -6.53
C VAL A 219 2.88 2.64 -5.32
N SER A 220 2.59 3.87 -4.87
CA SER A 220 3.23 4.45 -3.68
C SER A 220 3.00 3.66 -2.39
N MET A 221 1.92 2.86 -2.30
CA MET A 221 1.64 2.01 -1.14
C MET A 221 2.39 0.67 -1.21
N VAL A 222 2.70 0.19 -2.43
CA VAL A 222 3.43 -1.06 -2.67
C VAL A 222 4.94 -0.88 -2.54
N MET A 223 5.47 0.24 -3.04
CA MET A 223 6.93 0.47 -3.11
C MET A 223 7.64 0.35 -1.76
N PRO A 224 7.11 0.86 -0.64
CA PRO A 224 7.68 0.63 0.69
C PRO A 224 7.92 -0.84 1.02
N ILE A 225 6.97 -1.73 0.68
CA ILE A 225 7.04 -3.17 0.98
C ILE A 225 8.17 -3.81 0.17
N ILE A 226 8.21 -3.52 -1.13
CA ILE A 226 9.22 -4.06 -2.06
C ILE A 226 10.62 -3.56 -1.68
N GLN A 227 10.74 -2.28 -1.37
CA GLN A 227 12.00 -1.66 -0.94
C GLN A 227 12.55 -2.33 0.33
N GLN A 228 11.71 -2.56 1.34
CA GLN A 228 12.14 -3.26 2.56
C GLN A 228 12.56 -4.69 2.26
N PHE A 229 11.84 -5.39 1.37
CA PHE A 229 12.20 -6.75 0.97
C PHE A 229 13.61 -6.85 0.35
N PHE A 230 13.94 -6.00 -0.62
CA PHE A 230 15.25 -6.02 -1.27
C PHE A 230 16.39 -5.68 -0.31
N PHE A 231 16.22 -4.64 0.51
CA PHE A 231 17.23 -4.29 1.49
C PHE A 231 17.39 -5.36 2.56
N MET A 232 16.30 -6.00 2.96
CA MET A 232 16.35 -7.10 3.91
C MET A 232 17.13 -8.30 3.36
N MET A 233 17.01 -8.63 2.07
CA MET A 233 17.84 -9.66 1.43
C MET A 233 19.33 -9.27 1.42
N ALA A 234 19.66 -8.00 1.14
CA ALA A 234 21.03 -7.52 1.20
C ALA A 234 21.61 -7.61 2.64
N LEU A 235 20.85 -7.16 3.64
CA LEU A 235 21.25 -7.22 5.05
C LEU A 235 21.49 -8.66 5.52
N ASN A 236 20.62 -9.57 5.11
CA ASN A 236 20.75 -11.00 5.38
C ASN A 236 22.00 -11.60 4.74
N GLY A 237 22.27 -11.25 3.48
CA GLY A 237 23.45 -11.71 2.78
C GLY A 237 24.77 -11.21 3.38
N ILE A 238 24.83 -9.93 3.73
CA ILE A 238 25.97 -9.34 4.45
C ILE A 238 26.15 -10.02 5.81
N SER A 239 25.05 -10.28 6.52
CA SER A 239 25.09 -10.98 7.80
C SER A 239 25.68 -12.39 7.69
N ALA A 240 25.41 -13.09 6.58
CA ALA A 240 25.97 -14.39 6.25
C ALA A 240 27.50 -14.33 6.07
N GLN A 241 27.96 -13.42 5.22
CA GLN A 241 29.39 -13.28 4.88
C GLN A 241 30.26 -12.96 6.10
N PHE A 242 29.76 -12.10 7.00
CA PHE A 242 30.48 -11.75 8.23
C PHE A 242 30.24 -12.74 9.39
N HIS A 243 29.44 -13.79 9.19
CA HIS A 243 29.00 -14.72 10.22
C HIS A 243 28.49 -14.00 11.49
N LEU A 244 27.73 -12.91 11.30
CA LEU A 244 27.29 -12.03 12.38
C LEU A 244 26.49 -12.80 13.44
N TYR A 245 25.69 -13.79 13.03
CA TYR A 245 24.81 -14.55 13.94
C TYR A 245 25.51 -15.59 14.81
N THR A 246 26.75 -15.98 14.48
CA THR A 246 27.57 -16.85 15.33
C THR A 246 28.58 -16.07 16.18
N LYS A 247 29.08 -14.93 15.67
CA LYS A 247 30.08 -14.10 16.38
C LYS A 247 29.48 -13.14 17.41
N LEU A 248 28.27 -12.63 17.19
CA LEU A 248 27.60 -11.74 18.13
C LEU A 248 26.45 -12.46 18.83
N GLY A 249 26.30 -12.21 20.14
CA GLY A 249 25.16 -12.70 20.91
C GLY A 249 23.82 -12.14 20.37
N PRO A 250 22.69 -12.84 20.58
CA PRO A 250 21.39 -12.49 20.00
C PRO A 250 20.94 -11.06 20.31
N LYS A 251 21.24 -10.54 21.50
CA LYS A 251 20.88 -9.17 21.91
C LYS A 251 21.64 -8.09 21.11
N ARG A 252 22.94 -8.30 20.85
CA ARG A 252 23.77 -7.33 20.11
C ARG A 252 23.42 -7.32 18.62
N ASN A 253 23.17 -8.50 18.05
CA ASN A 253 22.66 -8.60 16.68
C ASN A 253 21.27 -7.99 16.52
N GLY A 254 20.35 -8.25 17.45
CA GLY A 254 19.03 -7.64 17.46
C GLY A 254 19.12 -6.11 17.52
N LEU A 255 19.98 -5.56 18.38
CA LEU A 255 20.20 -4.11 18.48
C LEU A 255 20.79 -3.53 17.19
N LEU A 256 21.81 -4.16 16.61
CA LEU A 256 22.41 -3.72 15.35
C LEU A 256 21.36 -3.68 14.23
N ARG A 257 20.58 -4.75 14.06
CA ARG A 257 19.52 -4.83 13.06
C ARG A 257 18.43 -3.79 13.31
N MET A 258 18.07 -3.54 14.57
CA MET A 258 17.12 -2.50 14.93
C MET A 258 17.62 -1.10 14.55
N CYS A 259 18.88 -0.75 14.86
CA CYS A 259 19.48 0.52 14.46
C CYS A 259 19.53 0.69 12.93
N VAL A 260 19.93 -0.37 12.21
CA VAL A 260 19.94 -0.37 10.73
C VAL A 260 18.53 -0.21 10.17
N SER A 261 17.54 -0.90 10.75
CA SER A 261 16.14 -0.79 10.32
C SER A 261 15.62 0.63 10.46
N LEU A 262 15.90 1.29 11.59
CA LEU A 262 15.47 2.66 11.85
C LEU A 262 16.14 3.62 10.88
N ALA A 263 17.47 3.54 10.71
CA ALA A 263 18.21 4.42 9.80
C ALA A 263 17.77 4.26 8.34
N TYR A 264 17.65 3.01 7.87
CA TYR A 264 17.26 2.74 6.48
C TYR A 264 15.83 3.21 6.18
N THR A 265 14.88 2.89 7.06
CA THR A 265 13.48 3.29 6.87
C THR A 265 13.27 4.79 7.03
N PHE A 266 14.05 5.46 7.89
CA PHE A 266 14.02 6.92 8.07
C PHE A 266 14.48 7.66 6.82
N ILE A 267 15.59 7.22 6.20
CA ILE A 267 16.08 7.79 4.95
C ILE A 267 15.16 7.39 3.78
N GLY A 268 14.72 6.13 3.72
CA GLY A 268 13.82 5.66 2.66
C GLY A 268 12.49 6.41 2.63
N SER A 269 11.92 6.69 3.80
CA SER A 269 10.69 7.48 3.92
C SER A 269 10.90 8.95 3.57
N LEU A 270 12.08 9.51 3.86
CA LEU A 270 12.44 10.86 3.43
C LEU A 270 12.53 10.96 1.90
N CYS A 271 13.14 9.97 1.24
CA CYS A 271 13.17 9.88 -0.21
C CYS A 271 11.74 9.80 -0.78
N MET A 272 10.87 9.03 -0.13
CA MET A 272 9.48 8.89 -0.55
C MET A 272 8.68 10.18 -0.43
N ALA A 273 8.69 10.80 0.75
CA ALA A 273 8.07 12.09 0.96
C ALA A 273 8.69 13.17 0.04
N GLY A 274 10.01 13.10 -0.18
CA GLY A 274 10.78 13.98 -1.05
C GLY A 274 10.34 13.95 -2.50
N TYR A 275 10.11 12.77 -3.10
CA TYR A 275 9.63 12.72 -4.48
C TYR A 275 8.17 13.17 -4.60
N ILE A 276 7.29 12.83 -3.64
CA ILE A 276 5.89 13.32 -3.64
C ILE A 276 5.89 14.85 -3.60
N TRP A 277 6.78 15.42 -2.80
CA TRP A 277 6.97 16.86 -2.67
C TRP A 277 7.58 17.52 -3.91
N ALA A 278 8.59 16.90 -4.52
CA ALA A 278 9.25 17.41 -5.73
C ALA A 278 8.29 17.49 -6.92
N TYR A 279 7.37 16.52 -7.04
CA TYR A 279 6.36 16.45 -8.11
C TYR A 279 4.99 16.97 -7.67
N ARG A 280 4.94 17.91 -6.70
CA ARG A 280 3.66 18.49 -6.24
C ARG A 280 3.02 19.45 -7.25
N GLU A 281 3.74 19.93 -8.26
CA GLU A 281 3.23 20.89 -9.25
C GLU A 281 2.59 22.13 -8.58
N SER A 282 1.33 22.46 -8.89
CA SER A 282 0.54 23.54 -8.29
C SER A 282 -0.15 23.17 -6.98
N TRP A 283 0.09 21.97 -6.45
CA TRP A 283 -0.56 21.49 -5.25
C TRP A 283 -0.09 22.24 -3.99
N ASP A 284 -1.04 22.94 -3.38
CA ASP A 284 -0.81 23.82 -2.24
C ASP A 284 -0.57 23.02 -0.94
N VAL A 285 0.65 22.51 -0.73
CA VAL A 285 1.01 21.74 0.47
C VAL A 285 2.17 22.41 1.20
N ASN A 286 2.06 22.53 2.52
CA ASN A 286 2.98 23.25 3.41
C ASN A 286 4.06 22.34 4.01
N SER A 287 5.18 22.92 4.45
CA SER A 287 6.32 22.22 5.04
C SER A 287 5.94 21.39 6.28
N ASN A 288 4.94 21.82 7.04
CA ASN A 288 4.41 21.02 8.16
C ASN A 288 3.78 19.71 7.67
N GLN A 289 3.01 19.76 6.56
CA GLN A 289 2.41 18.57 5.96
C GLN A 289 3.49 17.64 5.37
N PHE A 290 4.60 18.19 4.88
CA PHE A 290 5.76 17.39 4.46
C PHE A 290 6.33 16.56 5.62
N VAL A 291 6.61 17.19 6.76
CA VAL A 291 7.18 16.49 7.93
C VAL A 291 6.20 15.45 8.48
N LEU A 292 4.90 15.78 8.55
CA LEU A 292 3.87 14.83 8.99
C LEU A 292 3.75 13.64 8.03
N SER A 293 3.78 13.89 6.71
CA SER A 293 3.75 12.84 5.69
C SER A 293 4.99 11.95 5.82
N TRP A 294 6.17 12.54 6.01
CA TRP A 294 7.41 11.82 6.20
C TRP A 294 7.36 10.89 7.41
N MET A 295 6.96 11.40 8.58
CA MET A 295 6.88 10.59 9.81
C MET A 295 5.84 9.47 9.70
N SER A 296 4.73 9.71 9.01
CA SER A 296 3.69 8.69 8.79
C SER A 296 4.18 7.58 7.85
N VAL A 297 4.85 7.95 6.75
CA VAL A 297 5.48 6.99 5.83
C VAL A 297 6.62 6.24 6.51
N TRP A 298 7.40 6.90 7.38
CA TRP A 298 8.44 6.26 8.18
C TRP A 298 7.87 5.13 9.05
N LEU A 299 6.80 5.41 9.81
CA LEU A 299 6.14 4.41 10.64
C LEU A 299 5.68 3.20 9.79
N TYR A 300 5.06 3.45 8.65
CA TYR A 300 4.64 2.40 7.72
C TYR A 300 5.82 1.60 7.14
N MET A 301 6.90 2.26 6.73
CA MET A 301 8.11 1.61 6.25
C MET A 301 8.75 0.75 7.33
N HIS A 302 8.78 1.24 8.57
CA HIS A 302 9.35 0.49 9.69
C HIS A 302 8.49 -0.73 10.04
N ILE A 303 7.16 -0.61 10.09
CA ILE A 303 6.25 -1.75 10.24
C ILE A 303 6.53 -2.81 9.18
N ASN A 304 6.59 -2.43 7.90
CA ASN A 304 6.86 -3.37 6.82
C ASN A 304 8.25 -3.98 6.91
N PHE A 305 9.27 -3.22 7.32
CA PHE A 305 10.60 -3.78 7.55
C PHE A 305 10.55 -4.87 8.61
N LEU A 306 9.89 -4.63 9.75
CA LEU A 306 9.78 -5.62 10.82
C LEU A 306 8.97 -6.85 10.38
N ILE A 307 7.89 -6.67 9.60
CA ILE A 307 7.13 -7.80 9.03
C ILE A 307 8.02 -8.64 8.13
N VAL A 308 8.73 -8.03 7.17
CA VAL A 308 9.67 -8.74 6.30
C VAL A 308 10.76 -9.42 7.13
N ASP A 309 11.25 -8.77 8.19
CA ASP A 309 12.27 -9.34 9.08
C ASP A 309 11.79 -10.62 9.79
N ILE A 310 10.56 -10.59 10.28
CA ILE A 310 9.88 -11.75 10.89
C ILE A 310 9.66 -12.84 9.85
N LEU A 311 9.11 -12.51 8.68
CA LEU A 311 8.84 -13.48 7.61
C LEU A 311 10.12 -14.19 7.16
N THR A 312 11.20 -13.44 6.96
CA THR A 312 12.51 -14.00 6.58
C THR A 312 13.17 -14.81 7.70
N ALA A 313 12.64 -14.83 8.93
CA ALA A 313 13.17 -15.62 10.04
C ALA A 313 12.46 -16.98 10.19
N PHE A 314 11.17 -17.04 9.84
CA PHE A 314 10.33 -18.23 10.01
C PHE A 314 9.98 -18.94 8.71
N ILE A 315 9.88 -18.21 7.59
CA ILE A 315 9.46 -18.77 6.31
C ILE A 315 10.68 -19.21 5.50
N PRO A 316 10.68 -20.44 4.95
CA PRO A 316 11.70 -20.87 4.02
C PRO A 316 11.75 -19.97 2.78
N MET A 317 12.96 -19.66 2.34
CA MET A 317 13.23 -18.65 1.33
C MET A 317 12.51 -18.87 -0.01
N GLN A 318 12.25 -20.13 -0.37
CA GLN A 318 11.55 -20.51 -1.59
C GLN A 318 10.12 -19.95 -1.65
N PHE A 319 9.46 -19.81 -0.48
CA PHE A 319 8.10 -19.32 -0.36
C PHE A 319 8.01 -17.83 -0.04
N LEU A 320 9.15 -17.18 0.22
CA LEU A 320 9.15 -15.80 0.66
C LEU A 320 8.61 -14.83 -0.40
N PRO A 321 8.96 -14.95 -1.70
CA PRO A 321 8.32 -14.14 -2.75
C PRO A 321 6.80 -14.32 -2.80
N PHE A 322 6.28 -15.52 -2.50
CA PHE A 322 4.83 -15.79 -2.47
C PHE A 322 4.14 -14.98 -1.35
N CYS A 323 4.75 -14.97 -0.15
CA CYS A 323 4.24 -14.23 0.99
C CYS A 323 4.35 -12.71 0.79
N ILE A 324 5.50 -12.22 0.31
CA ILE A 324 5.71 -10.78 0.08
C ILE A 324 4.81 -10.25 -1.02
N LEU A 325 4.67 -10.98 -2.13
CA LEU A 325 3.75 -10.58 -3.20
C LEU A 325 2.31 -10.53 -2.69
N THR A 326 1.87 -11.55 -1.97
CA THR A 326 0.51 -11.60 -1.42
C THR A 326 0.27 -10.48 -0.40
N TRP A 327 1.24 -10.23 0.48
CA TRP A 327 1.19 -9.12 1.44
C TRP A 327 1.09 -7.77 0.73
N ALA A 328 1.89 -7.56 -0.33
CA ALA A 328 1.88 -6.33 -1.11
C ALA A 328 0.54 -6.11 -1.82
N ILE A 329 -0.01 -7.15 -2.45
CA ILE A 329 -1.29 -7.07 -3.17
C ILE A 329 -2.45 -6.81 -2.21
N ILE A 330 -2.50 -7.49 -1.07
CA ILE A 330 -3.52 -7.26 -0.04
C ILE A 330 -3.47 -5.81 0.47
N ASN A 331 -2.27 -5.27 0.72
CA ASN A 331 -2.10 -3.90 1.21
C ASN A 331 -2.51 -2.86 0.15
N VAL A 332 -2.12 -3.01 -1.11
CA VAL A 332 -2.55 -2.04 -2.15
C VAL A 332 -4.02 -2.16 -2.50
N ALA A 333 -4.57 -3.38 -2.48
CA ALA A 333 -6.01 -3.58 -2.67
C ALA A 333 -6.85 -2.81 -1.63
N SER A 334 -6.31 -2.60 -0.44
CA SER A 334 -6.96 -1.83 0.63
C SER A 334 -6.95 -0.31 0.42
N THR A 335 -6.12 0.22 -0.48
CA THR A 335 -5.96 1.66 -0.71
C THR A 335 -6.50 2.12 -2.06
N ILE A 336 -6.77 1.22 -3.01
CA ILE A 336 -7.24 1.60 -4.35
C ILE A 336 -8.65 2.20 -4.30
N SER A 337 -9.59 1.53 -3.62
CA SER A 337 -10.98 1.95 -3.55
C SER A 337 -11.44 2.21 -2.12
N PRO A 338 -12.41 3.13 -1.93
CA PRO A 338 -13.06 3.30 -0.64
C PRO A 338 -13.88 2.05 -0.28
N PHE A 339 -13.78 1.61 0.98
CA PHE A 339 -14.42 0.38 1.44
C PHE A 339 -15.94 0.43 1.54
N GLU A 340 -16.53 1.62 1.41
CA GLU A 340 -17.97 1.80 1.22
C GLU A 340 -18.42 1.13 -0.09
N LEU A 341 -17.59 1.20 -1.13
CA LEU A 341 -17.83 0.60 -2.44
C LEU A 341 -17.41 -0.87 -2.54
N SER A 342 -16.52 -1.34 -1.66
CA SER A 342 -16.07 -2.73 -1.71
C SER A 342 -17.13 -3.70 -1.15
N PRO A 343 -17.18 -4.96 -1.66
CA PRO A 343 -18.00 -6.01 -1.06
C PRO A 343 -17.62 -6.24 0.42
N GLY A 344 -18.59 -6.62 1.24
CA GLY A 344 -18.43 -6.72 2.70
C GLY A 344 -17.28 -7.62 3.15
N PHE A 345 -16.96 -8.67 2.38
CA PHE A 345 -15.82 -9.55 2.64
C PHE A 345 -14.50 -8.78 2.71
N TYR A 346 -14.23 -7.84 1.81
CA TYR A 346 -12.93 -7.15 1.72
C TYR A 346 -12.72 -6.07 2.78
N ARG A 347 -13.74 -5.77 3.60
CA ARG A 347 -13.66 -4.75 4.65
C ARG A 347 -12.75 -5.12 5.81
N TRP A 348 -12.32 -6.39 5.93
CA TRP A 348 -11.27 -6.73 6.90
C TRP A 348 -9.97 -5.94 6.66
N GLY A 349 -9.79 -5.41 5.44
CA GLY A 349 -8.68 -4.54 5.07
C GLY A 349 -8.54 -3.24 5.87
N TYR A 350 -9.54 -2.84 6.67
CA TYR A 350 -9.39 -1.76 7.66
C TYR A 350 -8.23 -2.05 8.65
N ALA A 351 -7.94 -3.32 8.92
CA ALA A 351 -6.83 -3.66 9.81
C ALA A 351 -5.45 -3.54 9.14
N LEU A 352 -5.36 -3.26 7.83
CA LEU A 352 -4.11 -3.26 7.09
C LEU A 352 -3.35 -1.94 7.23
N PRO A 353 -2.02 -1.99 7.39
CA PRO A 353 -1.22 -0.79 7.63
C PRO A 353 -1.21 0.17 6.43
N ALA A 354 -1.35 -0.32 5.19
CA ALA A 354 -1.40 0.54 4.01
C ALA A 354 -2.68 1.40 3.95
N HIS A 355 -3.84 0.81 4.27
CA HIS A 355 -5.10 1.55 4.33
C HIS A 355 -5.01 2.69 5.33
N GLU A 356 -4.55 2.38 6.55
CA GLU A 356 -4.47 3.36 7.61
C GLU A 356 -3.40 4.43 7.34
N LEU A 357 -2.26 4.08 6.73
CA LEU A 357 -1.32 5.09 6.22
C LEU A 357 -2.01 6.03 5.23
N TYR A 358 -2.74 5.50 4.26
CA TYR A 358 -3.40 6.33 3.25
C TYR A 358 -4.43 7.28 3.87
N GLN A 359 -5.22 6.83 4.85
CA GLN A 359 -6.14 7.71 5.59
C GLN A 359 -5.40 8.85 6.30
N VAL A 360 -4.30 8.55 6.99
CA VAL A 360 -3.46 9.56 7.66
C VAL A 360 -2.91 10.56 6.64
N LEU A 361 -2.43 10.09 5.49
CA LEU A 361 -1.91 10.96 4.43
C LEU A 361 -3.00 11.85 3.82
N VAL A 362 -4.19 11.31 3.52
CA VAL A 362 -5.33 12.11 3.05
C VAL A 362 -5.69 13.19 4.07
N GLN A 363 -5.68 12.86 5.36
CA GLN A 363 -5.97 13.82 6.41
C GLN A 363 -4.93 14.94 6.51
N ILE A 364 -3.65 14.59 6.42
CA ILE A 364 -2.56 15.56 6.39
C ILE A 364 -2.69 16.46 5.15
N TRP A 365 -2.92 15.89 3.98
CA TRP A 365 -2.99 16.61 2.70
C TRP A 365 -4.24 17.48 2.57
N SER A 366 -5.33 17.13 3.23
CA SER A 366 -6.59 17.88 3.22
C SER A 366 -6.68 18.95 4.32
N ASP A 367 -5.54 19.43 4.83
CA ASP A 367 -5.45 20.41 5.94
C ASP A 367 -6.23 19.98 7.20
N GLY A 368 -6.25 18.68 7.51
CA GLY A 368 -6.91 18.12 8.68
C GLY A 368 -8.35 17.62 8.44
N CYS A 369 -8.89 17.76 7.23
CA CYS A 369 -10.15 17.11 6.85
C CYS A 369 -9.97 15.58 6.70
N GLU A 370 -11.03 14.81 6.91
CA GLU A 370 -11.12 13.35 7.04
C GLU A 370 -10.64 12.88 8.41
N ASP A 371 -11.50 13.00 9.43
CA ASP A 371 -11.13 12.67 10.81
C ASP A 371 -11.12 11.15 11.04
N GLN A 372 -10.06 10.50 10.57
CA GLN A 372 -9.83 9.06 10.74
C GLN A 372 -8.60 8.76 11.60
N LEU A 373 -7.88 9.80 12.06
CA LEU A 373 -6.65 9.67 12.84
C LEU A 373 -6.82 8.81 14.10
N TYR A 374 -7.97 8.96 14.76
CA TYR A 374 -8.32 8.23 15.99
C TYR A 374 -8.36 6.71 15.78
N ARG A 375 -8.64 6.24 14.55
CA ARG A 375 -8.63 4.81 14.19
C ARG A 375 -7.29 4.41 13.57
N ALA A 376 -6.78 5.25 12.66
CA ALA A 376 -5.64 4.90 11.82
C ALA A 376 -4.33 4.75 12.60
N LEU A 377 -4.01 5.73 13.45
CA LEU A 377 -2.75 5.69 14.21
C LEU A 377 -2.72 4.51 15.19
N PRO A 378 -3.74 4.25 16.02
CA PRO A 378 -3.70 3.11 16.93
C PRO A 378 -3.53 1.77 16.23
N ILE A 379 -4.12 1.57 15.03
CA ILE A 379 -3.93 0.34 14.26
C ILE A 379 -2.48 0.23 13.77
N MET A 380 -1.90 1.30 13.23
CA MET A 380 -0.49 1.29 12.82
C MET A 380 0.45 1.04 14.01
N PHE A 381 0.22 1.69 15.16
CA PHE A 381 1.00 1.47 16.38
C PHE A 381 0.82 0.04 16.93
N SER A 382 -0.36 -0.55 16.80
CA SER A 382 -0.61 -1.93 17.22
C SER A 382 0.22 -2.92 16.39
N TRP A 383 0.28 -2.73 15.07
CA TRP A 383 1.18 -3.50 14.20
C TRP A 383 2.64 -3.31 14.57
N TRP A 384 3.04 -2.07 14.82
CA TRP A 384 4.41 -1.74 15.19
C TRP A 384 4.82 -2.42 16.50
N ILE A 385 4.03 -2.29 17.56
CA ILE A 385 4.28 -2.92 18.87
C ILE A 385 4.27 -4.44 18.76
N ALA A 386 3.31 -5.03 18.04
CA ALA A 386 3.24 -6.46 17.82
C ALA A 386 4.50 -6.99 17.12
N CYS A 387 4.96 -6.30 16.07
CA CYS A 387 6.18 -6.69 15.37
C CYS A 387 7.42 -6.54 16.27
N LEU A 388 7.52 -5.44 17.04
CA LEU A 388 8.61 -5.24 17.99
C LEU A 388 8.67 -6.32 19.07
N ALA A 389 7.53 -6.86 19.50
CA ALA A 389 7.49 -7.98 20.46
C ALA A 389 7.99 -9.30 19.84
N ILE A 390 7.76 -9.53 18.55
CA ILE A 390 8.11 -10.77 17.85
C ILE A 390 9.57 -10.78 17.37
N VAL A 391 10.14 -9.62 17.00
CA VAL A 391 11.52 -9.51 16.48
C VAL A 391 12.59 -10.12 17.39
N PRO A 392 12.58 -9.93 18.73
CA PRO A 392 13.52 -10.61 19.62
C PRO A 392 13.44 -12.14 19.50
N PHE A 393 12.23 -12.70 19.39
CA PHE A 393 12.03 -14.13 19.22
C PHE A 393 12.57 -14.60 17.86
N ALA A 394 12.26 -13.89 16.77
CA ALA A 394 12.80 -14.14 15.44
C ALA A 394 14.35 -14.12 15.43
N MET A 395 14.97 -13.17 16.13
CA MET A 395 16.42 -13.06 16.24
C MET A 395 17.03 -14.23 17.03
N THR A 396 16.40 -14.64 18.13
CA THR A 396 16.87 -15.82 18.88
C THR A 396 16.77 -17.11 18.07
N HIS A 397 15.71 -17.26 17.27
CA HIS A 397 15.54 -18.38 16.35
C HIS A 397 16.68 -18.44 15.32
N ARG A 398 17.00 -17.31 14.68
CA ARG A 398 18.12 -17.21 13.72
C ARG A 398 19.47 -17.54 14.33
N CYS A 399 19.79 -16.98 15.50
CA CYS A 399 21.05 -17.27 16.17
C CYS A 399 21.18 -18.75 16.55
N LYS A 400 20.10 -19.36 17.06
CA LYS A 400 20.10 -20.80 17.38
C LYS A 400 20.32 -21.65 16.12
N ALA A 401 19.64 -21.33 15.03
CA ALA A 401 19.83 -22.02 13.74
C ALA A 401 21.26 -21.86 13.21
N ALA A 402 21.85 -20.66 13.31
CA ALA A 402 23.22 -20.39 12.88
C ALA A 402 24.26 -21.18 13.68
N VAL A 403 24.12 -21.20 15.02
CA VAL A 403 25.02 -21.96 15.90
C VAL A 403 24.88 -23.46 15.67
N ALA A 404 23.66 -23.96 15.48
CA ALA A 404 23.42 -25.37 15.14
C ALA A 404 24.07 -25.75 13.80
N ALA A 405 24.01 -24.86 12.80
CA ALA A 405 24.68 -25.06 11.51
C ALA A 405 26.21 -25.21 11.66
N GLU A 406 26.81 -24.34 12.49
CA GLU A 406 28.25 -24.38 12.77
C GLU A 406 28.66 -25.63 13.56
N GLN A 407 27.85 -26.04 14.55
CA GLN A 407 28.06 -27.27 15.31
C GLN A 407 27.99 -28.50 14.40
N ALA A 408 26.97 -28.61 13.53
CA ALA A 408 26.84 -29.69 12.56
C ALA A 408 28.04 -29.77 11.60
N ALA A 409 28.54 -28.62 11.14
CA ALA A 409 29.75 -28.56 10.31
C ALA A 409 31.02 -28.97 11.09
N SER A 410 31.11 -28.63 12.38
CA SER A 410 32.27 -28.95 13.23
C SER A 410 32.34 -30.42 13.64
N ASN A 411 31.20 -31.06 13.95
CA ASN A 411 31.14 -32.45 14.40
C ASN A 411 31.73 -33.42 13.35
N LEU A 412 31.49 -33.17 12.06
CA LEU A 412 32.08 -33.96 10.98
C LEU A 412 33.56 -33.70 10.74
N SER A 413 34.06 -32.49 11.02
CA SER A 413 35.50 -32.24 10.98
C SER A 413 36.24 -33.05 12.06
N PHE A 414 35.60 -33.26 13.21
CA PHE A 414 36.09 -34.15 14.27
C PHE A 414 35.94 -35.62 13.88
N GLU A 415 34.78 -36.04 13.36
CA GLU A 415 34.52 -37.44 12.99
C GLU A 415 35.45 -37.92 11.86
N ASN A 416 35.72 -37.08 10.85
CA ASN A 416 36.71 -37.36 9.79
C ASN A 416 38.15 -37.37 10.32
N LYS A 417 38.52 -36.48 11.24
CA LYS A 417 39.85 -36.54 11.88
C LYS A 417 40.05 -37.85 12.64
N THR A 418 38.99 -38.38 13.24
CA THR A 418 39.05 -39.60 14.05
C THR A 418 39.07 -40.87 13.16
N THR A 419 38.39 -40.86 12.00
CA THR A 419 38.44 -41.97 11.03
C THR A 419 39.73 -42.01 10.21
N VAL A 420 40.38 -40.87 9.95
CA VAL A 420 41.67 -40.81 9.22
C VAL A 420 42.87 -41.11 10.14
N SER A 421 42.70 -41.08 11.46
CA SER A 421 43.80 -41.27 12.44
C SER A 421 43.87 -42.67 13.09
N LEU A 422 43.17 -43.67 12.55
CA LEU A 422 43.37 -45.08 12.91
C LEU A 422 44.34 -45.73 11.90
N PRO A 423 45.64 -45.91 12.22
CA PRO A 423 46.49 -46.77 11.41
C PRO A 423 46.13 -48.23 11.72
N GLU A 424 45.79 -48.96 10.67
CA GLU A 424 45.74 -50.41 10.68
C GLU A 424 47.14 -50.93 11.06
N ASN A 425 47.23 -51.45 12.29
CA ASN A 425 48.47 -51.96 12.85
C ASN A 425 48.78 -53.31 12.19
N THR A 426 49.67 -53.32 11.20
CA THR A 426 50.32 -54.55 10.73
C THR A 426 51.81 -54.30 10.56
N ASP A 427 52.58 -54.91 11.47
CA ASP A 427 54.04 -54.97 11.44
C ASP A 427 54.58 -55.55 10.13
N ARG A 428 55.63 -54.91 9.57
CA ARG A 428 56.95 -55.54 9.30
C ARG A 428 57.91 -54.60 8.57
N ASP A 429 58.98 -54.29 9.30
CA ASP A 429 60.40 -54.17 8.91
C ASP A 429 60.85 -53.48 7.60
N ALA A 430 61.76 -52.52 7.85
CA ALA A 430 63.09 -52.35 7.23
C ALA A 430 63.35 -51.11 6.31
N THR A 431 64.32 -50.33 6.79
CA THR A 431 65.41 -49.62 6.08
C THR A 431 65.19 -48.23 5.44
N LEU A 432 65.79 -47.24 6.13
CA LEU A 432 66.73 -46.18 5.72
C LEU A 432 66.54 -45.29 4.47
N HIS A 433 66.88 -44.02 4.71
CA HIS A 433 67.16 -42.89 3.81
C HIS A 433 65.96 -42.14 3.21
N SER A 434 65.66 -40.92 3.68
CA SER A 434 66.40 -39.70 3.33
C SER A 434 65.75 -38.49 4.00
N ARG A 435 66.61 -37.50 4.28
CA ARG A 435 66.31 -36.25 4.96
C ARG A 435 65.91 -35.23 3.89
N GLN A 436 64.64 -34.83 3.82
CA GLN A 436 64.24 -33.58 3.18
C GLN A 436 63.21 -32.84 4.03
N SER A 437 63.63 -31.64 4.44
CA SER A 437 62.82 -30.58 4.99
C SER A 437 61.72 -30.20 4.00
N SER A 438 60.46 -30.31 4.41
CA SER A 438 59.34 -29.65 3.75
C SER A 438 58.44 -29.06 4.84
N THR A 439 58.41 -27.75 4.86
CA THR A 439 57.52 -26.90 5.63
C THR A 439 56.09 -27.38 5.41
N ARG A 440 55.45 -27.91 6.46
CA ARG A 440 54.06 -28.36 6.42
C ARG A 440 53.17 -27.12 6.36
N GLU A 441 52.92 -26.61 5.15
CA GLU A 441 51.85 -25.66 4.91
C GLU A 441 50.55 -26.28 5.41
N ILE A 442 49.96 -25.64 6.42
CA ILE A 442 48.59 -25.90 6.84
C ILE A 442 47.72 -25.31 5.74
N VAL A 443 47.45 -26.10 4.71
CA VAL A 443 46.41 -25.82 3.72
C VAL A 443 45.10 -25.63 4.50
N PRO A 444 44.38 -24.50 4.37
CA PRO A 444 43.06 -24.36 4.96
C PRO A 444 42.15 -25.31 4.20
N GLN A 445 41.82 -26.43 4.84
CA GLN A 445 40.91 -27.43 4.30
C GLN A 445 39.55 -26.73 4.10
N GLY A 446 39.18 -26.50 2.84
CA GLY A 446 37.88 -25.92 2.48
C GLY A 446 36.76 -26.63 3.22
N ARG A 447 36.00 -25.87 4.01
CA ARG A 447 34.91 -26.34 4.89
C ARG A 447 33.91 -27.15 4.06
N ARG A 448 33.97 -28.48 4.09
CA ARG A 448 32.96 -29.33 3.45
C ARG A 448 31.66 -29.18 4.23
N GLN A 449 30.71 -28.45 3.66
CA GLN A 449 29.40 -28.24 4.26
C GLN A 449 28.52 -29.50 4.06
N THR A 450 27.84 -29.94 5.12
CA THR A 450 26.79 -30.98 5.04
C THR A 450 25.50 -30.45 4.45
N ALA A 451 24.66 -31.33 3.88
CA ALA A 451 23.30 -30.97 3.50
C ALA A 451 22.50 -30.36 4.68
N GLU A 452 22.74 -30.83 5.91
CA GLU A 452 22.12 -30.29 7.12
C GLU A 452 22.68 -28.92 7.54
N SER A 453 24.01 -28.73 7.50
CA SER A 453 24.61 -27.42 7.77
C SER A 453 24.25 -26.38 6.72
N ILE A 454 24.20 -26.76 5.43
CA ILE A 454 23.74 -25.89 4.33
C ILE A 454 22.27 -25.50 4.56
N ARG A 455 21.42 -26.46 4.94
CA ARG A 455 20.01 -26.21 5.24
C ARG A 455 19.85 -25.26 6.42
N LEU A 456 20.59 -25.47 7.51
CA LEU A 456 20.54 -24.62 8.71
C LEU A 456 21.14 -23.22 8.46
N GLU A 457 22.17 -23.12 7.63
CA GLU A 457 22.76 -21.84 7.19
C GLU A 457 21.78 -21.05 6.31
N HIS A 458 21.07 -21.72 5.39
CA HIS A 458 19.98 -21.12 4.63
C HIS A 458 18.82 -20.64 5.50
N VAL A 459 18.50 -21.35 6.59
CA VAL A 459 17.49 -20.92 7.58
C VAL A 459 17.98 -19.73 8.41
N ALA A 460 19.26 -19.70 8.75
CA ALA A 460 19.84 -18.64 9.55
C ALA A 460 19.99 -17.32 8.78
N TYR A 461 20.49 -17.39 7.54
CA TYR A 461 20.96 -16.23 6.79
C TYR A 461 20.19 -15.94 5.51
N GLY A 462 19.51 -16.91 4.88
CA GLY A 462 18.85 -16.69 3.59
C GLY A 462 19.80 -16.43 2.42
N PRO A 463 19.28 -16.21 1.19
CA PRO A 463 20.12 -15.85 0.05
C PRO A 463 20.69 -14.43 0.19
N SER A 464 21.93 -14.27 -0.25
CA SER A 464 22.64 -13.00 -0.41
C SER A 464 22.63 -12.57 -1.89
N TYR A 465 22.36 -11.30 -2.18
CA TYR A 465 22.83 -10.74 -3.46
C TYR A 465 24.37 -10.69 -3.46
N PRO A 466 25.04 -10.84 -4.61
CA PRO A 466 26.44 -10.46 -4.72
C PRO A 466 26.54 -8.95 -4.45
N THR A 467 27.02 -8.59 -3.27
CA THR A 467 27.19 -7.20 -2.84
C THR A 467 28.44 -6.61 -3.48
N PRO A 468 28.32 -5.55 -4.31
CA PRO A 468 29.48 -4.87 -4.85
C PRO A 468 30.35 -4.30 -3.72
N GLY A 469 31.67 -4.56 -3.76
CA GLY A 469 32.64 -3.95 -2.84
C GLY A 469 33.04 -4.79 -1.62
N VAL A 470 32.45 -5.98 -1.43
CA VAL A 470 32.99 -6.96 -0.46
C VAL A 470 33.88 -7.93 -1.23
N ARG A 471 35.20 -7.81 -1.08
CA ARG A 471 36.14 -8.84 -1.57
C ARG A 471 35.83 -10.12 -0.83
N GLY A 472 35.21 -11.08 -1.51
CA GLY A 472 35.38 -12.48 -1.13
C GLY A 472 36.84 -12.81 -1.37
N ASP A 473 37.51 -13.31 -0.33
CA ASP A 473 38.78 -14.00 -0.51
C ASP A 473 38.49 -15.26 -1.33
N GLU A 474 38.53 -15.13 -2.65
CA GLU A 474 38.64 -16.28 -3.56
C GLU A 474 40.10 -16.76 -3.55
N PRO A 475 40.36 -18.07 -3.45
CA PRO A 475 41.69 -18.63 -3.66
C PRO A 475 42.15 -18.53 -5.12
#